data_AF-A0AAU0SAA0-F1
#
_entry.id   AF-A0AAU0SAA0-F1
#
_cell.length_a   1.000
_cell.length_b   1.000
_cell.length_c   1.000
_cell.angle_alpha   90.00
_cell.angle_beta   90.00
_cell.angle_gamma   90.00
#
_symmetry.space_group_name_H-M   'P 1'
#
loop_
_entity.id
_entity.type
_entity.pdbx_description
1 polymer ?
#
loop_
_entity_poly.entity_id
_entity_poly.type
_entity_poly.pdbx_seq_one_letter_code
_entity_poly.pdbx_strand_id
1 'polypeptide(L)'
;MLRETIMDEDEVDLSSIVLSHYRVSKIRQQHLIMQESDEYKLEPGDALGTAKAKDKKVEFLSQIVSRLNELFITDQLTEKDLVNYAYTISDKVRENELVMRQLLSNSREQAMLGDFSKAGYDAIMDSGAAHQNQMMQLLSDPVKGSKFLNVVFDILTAGGAGGQ
;
A
#
# COMPACT_ATOMS: atom_id res chain seq x y z
N MET A 1 10.63 -1.37 -34.98
CA MET A 1 11.34 -0.36 -34.16
C MET A 1 10.36 0.15 -33.10
N LEU A 2 10.25 -0.52 -31.96
CA LEU A 2 9.41 -0.10 -30.84
C LEU A 2 10.29 0.60 -29.81
N ARG A 3 9.83 1.77 -29.38
CA ARG A 3 10.52 2.69 -28.48
C ARG A 3 10.33 2.19 -27.05
N GLU A 4 11.43 1.81 -26.41
CA GLU A 4 11.49 1.58 -24.96
C GLU A 4 11.20 2.90 -24.24
N THR A 5 10.06 2.99 -23.57
CA THR A 5 9.87 3.95 -22.48
C THR A 5 10.22 3.22 -21.20
N ILE A 6 11.49 3.33 -20.81
CA ILE A 6 11.97 3.00 -19.48
C ILE A 6 11.22 3.97 -18.56
N MET A 7 10.24 3.47 -17.80
CA MET A 7 9.60 4.26 -16.76
C MET A 7 10.62 4.29 -15.62
N ASP A 8 11.26 5.44 -15.42
CA ASP A 8 12.14 5.70 -14.28
C ASP A 8 11.42 5.28 -12.98
N GLU A 9 12.07 4.40 -12.22
CA GLU A 9 11.71 3.99 -10.87
C GLU A 9 11.93 5.17 -9.91
N ASP A 10 11.11 6.21 -10.02
CA ASP A 10 11.09 7.25 -9.00
C ASP A 10 10.35 6.73 -7.77
N GLU A 11 11.15 6.49 -6.72
CA GLU A 11 10.77 6.20 -5.35
C GLU A 11 9.52 6.98 -4.92
N VAL A 12 8.42 6.26 -4.70
CA VAL A 12 7.13 6.87 -4.36
C VAL A 12 7.18 7.35 -2.90
N ASP A 13 7.25 8.67 -2.70
CA ASP A 13 7.11 9.28 -1.37
C ASP A 13 5.66 9.15 -0.87
N LEU A 14 5.47 8.27 0.13
CA LEU A 14 4.19 7.97 0.76
C LEU A 14 3.83 8.93 1.91
N SER A 15 4.62 9.97 2.17
CA SER A 15 4.41 10.91 3.28
C SER A 15 3.14 11.76 3.15
N SER A 16 2.59 11.91 1.94
CA SER A 16 1.48 12.82 1.65
C SER A 16 0.08 12.17 1.75
N ILE A 17 -0.02 10.87 2.02
CA ILE A 17 -1.32 10.18 2.16
C ILE A 17 -1.76 10.29 3.63
N VAL A 18 -2.30 11.46 3.99
CA VAL A 18 -2.99 11.64 5.29
C VAL A 18 -4.48 11.35 5.10
N LEU A 19 -5.00 10.52 6.01
CA LEU A 19 -6.36 9.99 6.09
C LEU A 19 -7.47 10.96 5.65
N SER A 20 -8.43 10.41 4.90
CA SER A 20 -9.82 10.83 4.99
C SER A 20 -10.67 9.58 5.23
N HIS A 21 -11.30 9.53 6.41
CA HIS A 21 -12.25 8.56 6.98
C HIS A 21 -11.69 7.71 8.15
N TYR A 22 -11.99 8.18 9.36
CA TYR A 22 -11.91 7.42 10.60
C TYR A 22 -13.08 6.43 10.66
N ARG A 23 -12.83 5.14 10.94
CA ARG A 23 -13.87 4.20 11.38
C ARG A 23 -13.76 4.05 12.89
N VAL A 24 -14.74 4.59 13.62
CA VAL A 24 -14.83 4.49 15.08
C VAL A 24 -15.31 3.09 15.45
N SER A 25 -14.38 2.24 15.88
CA SER A 25 -14.70 0.98 16.54
C SER A 25 -14.93 1.24 18.03
N LYS A 26 -16.21 1.20 18.45
CA LYS A 26 -16.77 1.22 19.81
C LYS A 26 -15.76 1.20 20.98
N ILE A 27 -15.64 2.34 21.68
CA ILE A 27 -15.14 2.38 23.06
C ILE A 27 -16.19 3.11 23.93
N ARG A 28 -16.79 2.34 24.85
CA ARG A 28 -17.52 2.71 26.08
C ARG A 28 -18.62 3.79 26.04
N GLN A 29 -19.78 3.38 26.58
CA GLN A 29 -20.92 4.15 27.08
C GLN A 29 -20.66 5.66 27.28
N GLN A 30 -21.02 6.48 26.30
CA GLN A 30 -21.24 7.91 26.52
C GLN A 30 -22.71 8.13 26.86
N HIS A 31 -22.93 8.67 28.06
CA HIS A 31 -24.21 9.14 28.55
C HIS A 31 -24.58 10.39 27.74
N LEU A 32 -25.49 10.23 26.77
CA LEU A 32 -26.01 11.35 25.99
C LEU A 32 -27.03 12.09 26.84
N ILE A 33 -26.61 13.20 27.44
CA ILE A 33 -27.54 14.20 27.96
C ILE A 33 -28.07 14.96 26.73
N MET A 34 -29.34 14.76 26.42
CA MET A 34 -30.02 15.54 25.37
C MET A 34 -30.31 16.92 25.94
N GLN A 35 -29.66 17.95 25.40
CA GLN A 35 -30.08 19.34 25.58
C GLN A 35 -30.78 19.79 24.29
N GLU A 36 -32.07 20.05 24.43
CA GLU A 36 -32.94 20.66 23.43
C GLU A 36 -32.58 22.15 23.31
N SER A 37 -32.22 22.65 22.11
CA SER A 37 -32.66 23.94 21.56
C SER A 37 -31.86 24.37 20.33
N ASP A 38 -32.63 24.52 19.25
CA ASP A 38 -32.65 25.61 18.26
C ASP A 38 -31.46 25.98 17.37
N GLU A 39 -31.83 26.07 16.08
CA GLU A 39 -31.18 26.82 14.99
C GLU A 39 -30.04 26.12 14.22
N TYR A 40 -30.42 25.19 13.32
CA TYR A 40 -29.58 24.82 12.18
C TYR A 40 -29.48 25.99 11.19
N LYS A 41 -28.50 26.88 11.38
CA LYS A 41 -28.02 27.74 10.29
C LYS A 41 -26.96 26.97 9.51
N LEU A 42 -27.28 26.62 8.27
CA LEU A 42 -26.28 26.17 7.30
C LEU A 42 -25.42 27.38 6.94
N GLU A 43 -24.16 27.37 7.38
CA GLU A 43 -23.13 28.29 6.94
C GLU A 43 -22.98 28.19 5.41
N PRO A 44 -23.07 29.30 4.66
CA PRO A 44 -22.79 29.30 3.23
C PRO A 44 -21.35 28.85 3.00
N GLY A 45 -21.17 27.79 2.21
CA GLY A 45 -19.85 27.22 1.95
C GLY A 45 -18.97 28.15 1.12
N ASP A 46 -18.09 28.91 1.77
CA ASP A 46 -17.03 29.72 1.16
C ASP A 46 -15.84 28.90 0.62
N ALA A 47 -16.11 27.71 0.10
CA ALA A 47 -15.11 26.85 -0.53
C ALA A 47 -15.31 26.74 -2.04
N LEU A 48 -15.38 27.90 -2.70
CA LEU A 48 -15.13 28.00 -4.14
C LEU A 48 -13.68 27.58 -4.42
N GLY A 49 -13.50 26.31 -4.79
CA GLY A 49 -12.37 25.86 -5.60
C GLY A 49 -10.99 25.81 -4.94
N THR A 50 -10.80 25.04 -3.86
CA THR A 50 -9.46 24.63 -3.39
C THR A 50 -9.13 23.17 -3.68
N ALA A 51 -9.94 22.49 -4.49
CA ALA A 51 -9.65 21.15 -4.98
C ALA A 51 -8.39 21.18 -5.87
N LYS A 52 -7.21 21.17 -5.25
CA LYS A 52 -5.97 20.80 -5.92
C LYS A 52 -6.26 19.48 -6.62
N ALA A 53 -6.06 19.42 -7.93
CA ALA A 53 -6.10 18.17 -8.66
C ALA A 53 -5.15 17.20 -7.94
N LYS A 54 -5.70 16.25 -7.18
CA LYS A 54 -4.89 15.19 -6.58
C LYS A 54 -4.20 14.50 -7.75
N ASP A 55 -2.89 14.31 -7.63
CA ASP A 55 -2.13 13.55 -8.62
C ASP A 55 -2.83 12.21 -8.86
N LYS A 56 -3.05 11.83 -10.12
CA LYS A 56 -3.72 10.57 -10.50
C LYS A 56 -3.07 9.36 -9.81
N LYS A 57 -1.75 9.44 -9.54
CA LYS A 57 -1.02 8.41 -8.79
C LYS A 57 -1.51 8.31 -7.33
N VAL A 58 -1.70 9.44 -6.67
CA VAL A 58 -2.19 9.51 -5.28
C VAL A 58 -3.62 8.99 -5.18
N GLU A 59 -4.47 9.32 -6.15
CA GLU A 59 -5.84 8.79 -6.21
C GLU A 59 -5.85 7.27 -6.38
N PHE A 60 -5.05 6.74 -7.30
CA PHE A 60 -4.92 5.31 -7.52
C PHE A 60 -4.43 4.55 -6.27
N LEU A 61 -3.39 5.06 -5.61
CA LEU A 61 -2.89 4.49 -4.36
C LEU A 61 -3.95 4.53 -3.25
N SER A 62 -4.68 5.65 -3.12
CA SER A 62 -5.76 5.77 -2.15
C SER A 62 -6.87 4.73 -2.39
N GLN A 63 -7.20 4.43 -3.64
CA GLN A 63 -8.17 3.38 -3.99
C GLN A 63 -7.63 1.98 -3.64
N ILE A 64 -6.34 1.72 -3.85
CA ILE A 64 -5.71 0.46 -3.45
C ILE A 64 -5.75 0.28 -1.94
N VAL A 65 -5.33 1.30 -1.18
CA VAL A 65 -5.35 1.25 0.30
C VAL A 65 -6.77 0.98 0.81
N SER A 66 -7.78 1.68 0.26
CA SER A 66 -9.18 1.45 0.64
C SER A 66 -9.61 0.00 0.40
N ARG A 67 -9.27 -0.57 -0.76
CA ARG A 67 -9.58 -1.96 -1.08
C ARG A 67 -8.86 -2.95 -0.17
N LEU A 68 -7.60 -2.68 0.17
CA LEU A 68 -6.84 -3.54 1.09
C LEU A 68 -7.44 -3.49 2.50
N ASN A 69 -7.85 -2.32 2.99
CA ASN A 69 -8.50 -2.16 4.29
C ASN A 69 -9.86 -2.86 4.38
N GLU A 70 -10.55 -3.08 3.26
CA GLU A 70 -11.79 -3.88 3.24
C GLU A 70 -11.51 -5.40 3.27
N LEU A 71 -10.34 -5.83 2.79
CA LEU A 71 -9.98 -7.25 2.69
C LEU A 71 -9.32 -7.80 3.95
N PHE A 72 -8.55 -6.98 4.68
CA PHE A 72 -7.78 -7.41 5.83
C PHE A 72 -8.39 -6.95 7.17
N ILE A 73 -8.24 -7.77 8.21
CA ILE A 73 -8.45 -7.34 9.59
C ILE A 73 -7.21 -6.55 10.02
N THR A 74 -7.36 -5.25 10.25
CA THR A 74 -6.23 -4.32 10.46
C THR A 74 -5.76 -4.20 11.91
N ASP A 75 -6.30 -5.01 12.84
CA ASP A 75 -5.98 -4.89 14.28
C ASP A 75 -4.48 -5.06 14.60
N GLN A 76 -3.71 -5.71 13.71
CA GLN A 76 -2.26 -5.93 13.84
C GLN A 76 -1.48 -5.54 12.58
N LEU A 77 -2.09 -4.80 11.65
CA LEU A 77 -1.46 -4.43 10.38
C LEU A 77 -1.61 -2.93 10.15
N THR A 78 -0.51 -2.27 9.82
CA THR A 78 -0.53 -0.87 9.38
C THR A 78 -0.89 -0.78 7.90
N GLU A 79 -1.34 0.39 7.46
CA GLU A 79 -1.61 0.65 6.04
C GLU A 79 -0.36 0.39 5.17
N LYS A 80 0.83 0.74 5.69
CA LYS A 80 2.10 0.47 5.01
C LYS A 80 2.38 -1.03 4.89
N ASP A 81 2.03 -1.83 5.91
CA ASP A 81 2.19 -3.28 5.83
C ASP A 81 1.33 -3.87 4.71
N LEU A 82 0.09 -3.40 4.57
CA LEU A 82 -0.82 -3.86 3.51
C LEU A 82 -0.30 -3.48 2.12
N VAL A 83 0.10 -2.23 1.94
CA VAL A 83 0.59 -1.71 0.66
C VAL A 83 1.89 -2.41 0.26
N ASN A 84 2.87 -2.48 1.17
CA ASN A 84 4.13 -3.15 0.92
C ASN A 84 3.91 -4.63 0.61
N TYR A 85 3.00 -5.31 1.31
CA TYR A 85 2.67 -6.69 1.03
C TYR A 85 2.07 -6.87 -0.38
N ALA A 86 1.14 -6.00 -0.79
CA ALA A 86 0.58 -6.03 -2.14
C ALA A 86 1.64 -5.84 -3.23
N TYR A 87 2.64 -4.97 -3.00
CA TYR A 87 3.79 -4.82 -3.89
C TYR A 87 4.67 -6.07 -3.91
N THR A 88 5.03 -6.63 -2.75
CA THR A 88 5.80 -7.88 -2.67
C THR A 88 5.15 -9.02 -3.44
N ILE A 89 3.82 -9.19 -3.32
CA ILE A 89 3.10 -10.21 -4.10
C ILE A 89 3.10 -9.87 -5.60
N SER A 90 2.92 -8.59 -5.95
CA SER A 90 2.95 -8.16 -7.35
C SER A 90 4.31 -8.44 -7.99
N ASP A 91 5.41 -8.19 -7.29
CA ASP A 91 6.77 -8.48 -7.75
C ASP A 91 7.00 -9.97 -7.91
N LYS A 92 6.54 -10.79 -6.95
CA LYS A 92 6.57 -12.25 -7.07
C LYS A 92 5.79 -12.78 -8.26
N VAL A 93 4.62 -12.20 -8.56
CA VAL A 93 3.86 -12.56 -9.78
C VAL A 93 4.59 -12.11 -11.05
N ARG A 94 5.29 -10.97 -11.03
CA ARG A 94 6.08 -10.48 -12.18
C ARG A 94 7.25 -11.39 -12.54
N GLU A 95 7.79 -12.14 -11.59
CA GLU A 95 8.82 -13.17 -11.85
C GLU A 95 8.29 -14.28 -12.78
N ASN A 96 6.97 -14.44 -12.91
CA ASN A 96 6.37 -15.42 -13.81
C ASN A 96 6.14 -14.84 -15.23
N GLU A 97 7.13 -15.01 -16.11
CA GLU A 97 7.10 -14.52 -17.50
C GLU A 97 5.91 -15.02 -18.32
N LEU A 98 5.42 -16.25 -18.05
CA LEU A 98 4.25 -16.78 -18.75
C LEU A 98 3.00 -15.98 -18.41
N VAL A 99 2.79 -15.74 -17.11
CA VAL A 99 1.65 -14.95 -16.60
C VAL A 99 1.74 -13.50 -17.07
N MET A 100 2.94 -12.92 -17.07
CA MET A 100 3.11 -11.56 -17.58
C MET A 100 2.78 -11.45 -19.07
N ARG A 101 3.15 -12.43 -19.90
CA ARG A 101 2.73 -12.47 -21.31
C ARG A 101 1.21 -12.63 -21.48
N GLN A 102 0.58 -13.42 -20.62
CA GLN A 102 -0.88 -13.59 -20.62
C GLN A 102 -1.58 -12.27 -20.25
N LEU A 103 -1.08 -11.54 -19.25
CA LEU A 103 -1.63 -10.25 -18.83
C LEU A 103 -1.55 -9.18 -19.92
N LEU A 104 -0.49 -9.20 -20.74
CA LEU A 104 -0.32 -8.25 -21.85
C LEU A 104 -1.24 -8.55 -23.04
N SER A 105 -1.64 -9.81 -23.21
CA SER A 105 -2.31 -10.28 -24.43
C SER A 105 -3.80 -10.53 -24.26
N ASN A 106 -4.30 -10.58 -23.02
CA ASN A 106 -5.66 -10.99 -22.71
C ASN A 106 -6.42 -9.92 -21.91
N SER A 107 -7.76 -9.95 -21.98
CA SER A 107 -8.59 -9.14 -21.08
C SER A 107 -8.39 -9.58 -19.62
N ARG A 108 -8.80 -8.73 -18.66
CA ARG A 108 -8.73 -9.05 -17.24
C ARG A 108 -9.44 -10.37 -16.94
N GLU A 109 -10.66 -10.54 -17.44
CA GLU A 109 -11.50 -11.71 -17.20
C GLU A 109 -10.82 -12.97 -17.75
N GLN A 110 -10.21 -12.89 -18.94
CA GLN A 110 -9.47 -13.98 -19.55
C GLN A 110 -8.20 -14.33 -18.77
N ALA A 111 -7.46 -13.32 -18.30
CA ALA A 111 -6.27 -13.55 -17.48
C ALA A 111 -6.61 -14.20 -16.13
N MET A 112 -7.70 -13.78 -15.47
CA MET A 112 -8.16 -14.39 -14.22
C MET A 112 -8.57 -15.87 -14.39
N LEU A 113 -9.08 -16.25 -15.56
CA LEU A 113 -9.41 -17.63 -15.92
C LEU A 113 -8.18 -18.46 -16.34
N GLY A 114 -7.08 -17.78 -16.67
CA GLY A 114 -5.80 -18.39 -17.01
C GLY A 114 -4.91 -18.64 -15.80
N ASP A 115 -3.59 -18.63 -16.01
CA ASP A 115 -2.63 -19.02 -14.97
C ASP A 115 -2.40 -17.93 -13.91
N PHE A 116 -2.98 -16.74 -14.08
CA PHE A 116 -2.80 -15.64 -13.13
C PHE A 116 -3.28 -16.00 -11.73
N SER A 117 -4.46 -16.61 -11.60
CA SER A 117 -5.01 -16.95 -10.29
C SER A 117 -4.10 -17.91 -9.53
N LYS A 118 -3.58 -18.93 -10.24
CA LYS A 118 -2.62 -19.88 -9.67
C LYS A 118 -1.32 -19.17 -9.27
N ALA A 119 -0.74 -18.38 -10.16
CA ALA A 119 0.50 -17.67 -9.90
C ALA A 119 0.38 -16.65 -8.76
N GLY A 120 -0.79 -16.04 -8.58
CA GLY A 120 -1.09 -15.19 -7.43
C GLY A 120 -1.02 -15.95 -6.11
N TYR A 121 -1.63 -17.15 -6.04
CA TYR A 121 -1.54 -18.00 -4.84
C TYR A 121 -0.13 -18.53 -4.59
N ASP A 122 0.57 -18.96 -5.64
CA ASP A 122 1.97 -19.40 -5.55
C ASP A 122 2.84 -18.25 -5.02
N ALA A 123 2.68 -17.03 -5.55
CA ALA A 123 3.37 -15.83 -5.08
C ALA A 123 3.09 -15.50 -3.61
N ILE A 124 1.84 -15.68 -3.14
CA ILE A 124 1.48 -15.51 -1.72
C ILE A 124 2.25 -16.49 -0.84
N MET A 125 2.31 -17.77 -1.22
CA MET A 125 3.02 -18.80 -0.47
C MET A 125 4.53 -18.57 -0.48
N ASP A 126 5.09 -18.29 -1.66
CA ASP A 126 6.53 -18.11 -1.86
C ASP A 126 7.03 -16.84 -1.15
N SER A 127 6.24 -15.76 -1.16
CA SER A 127 6.56 -14.55 -0.39
C SER A 127 6.62 -14.83 1.11
N GLY A 128 5.66 -15.60 1.65
CA GLY A 128 5.67 -16.02 3.05
C GLY A 128 6.91 -16.84 3.41
N ALA A 129 7.25 -17.83 2.58
CA ALA A 129 8.44 -18.66 2.78
C ALA A 129 9.74 -17.84 2.71
N ALA A 130 9.83 -16.91 1.76
CA ALA A 130 10.97 -16.01 1.62
C ALA A 130 11.14 -15.10 2.84
N HIS A 131 10.07 -14.45 3.31
CA HIS A 131 10.12 -13.60 4.51
C HIS A 131 10.50 -14.39 5.76
N GLN A 132 9.93 -15.59 5.95
CA GLN A 132 10.31 -16.44 7.08
C GLN A 132 11.79 -16.83 7.01
N ASN A 133 12.30 -17.19 5.83
CA ASN A 133 13.70 -17.53 5.64
C ASN A 133 14.63 -16.34 5.92
N GLN A 134 14.30 -15.15 5.40
CA GLN A 134 15.05 -13.91 5.65
C GLN A 134 15.09 -13.58 7.14
N MET A 135 13.94 -13.59 7.82
CA MET A 135 13.85 -13.37 9.26
C MET A 135 14.77 -14.34 10.03
N MET A 136 14.70 -15.63 9.73
CA MET A 136 15.54 -16.64 10.38
C MET A 136 17.04 -16.39 10.16
N GLN A 137 17.44 -16.03 8.94
CA GLN A 137 18.84 -15.73 8.64
C GLN A 137 19.36 -14.50 9.37
N LEU A 138 18.53 -13.46 9.52
CA LEU A 138 18.92 -12.21 10.20
C LEU A 138 18.98 -12.38 11.73
N LEU A 139 18.06 -13.16 12.30
CA LEU A 139 18.00 -13.38 13.75
C LEU A 139 18.99 -14.44 14.24
N SER A 140 19.38 -15.41 13.40
CA SER A 140 20.33 -16.47 13.78
C SER A 140 21.80 -16.07 13.69
N ASP A 141 22.13 -15.03 12.91
CA ASP A 141 23.50 -14.54 12.72
C ASP A 141 23.58 -13.04 13.08
N PRO A 142 24.08 -12.69 14.28
CA PRO A 142 24.20 -11.30 14.72
C PRO A 142 25.05 -10.41 13.81
N VAL A 143 26.05 -10.97 13.13
CA VAL A 143 26.89 -10.22 12.19
C VAL A 143 26.10 -9.88 10.93
N LYS A 144 25.34 -10.84 10.40
CA LYS A 144 24.43 -10.60 9.26
C LYS A 144 23.34 -9.60 9.62
N GLY A 145 22.72 -9.76 10.80
CA GLY A 145 21.72 -8.83 11.33
C GLY A 145 22.26 -7.40 11.43
N SER A 146 23.45 -7.22 12.01
CA SER A 146 24.09 -5.89 12.10
C SER A 146 24.37 -5.26 10.73
N LYS A 147 24.86 -6.05 9.76
CA LYS A 147 25.06 -5.57 8.39
C LYS A 147 23.75 -5.12 7.73
N PHE A 148 22.68 -5.90 7.90
CA PHE A 148 21.37 -5.55 7.37
C PHE A 148 20.81 -4.27 8.01
N LEU A 149 20.97 -4.10 9.33
CA LEU A 149 20.57 -2.87 10.02
C LEU A 149 21.32 -1.63 9.51
N ASN A 150 22.60 -1.77 9.13
CA ASN A 150 23.33 -0.67 8.49
C ASN A 150 22.73 -0.30 7.13
N VAL A 151 22.34 -1.28 6.31
CA VAL A 151 21.64 -1.01 5.04
C VAL A 151 20.33 -0.27 5.29
N VAL A 152 19.55 -0.69 6.29
CA VAL A 152 18.31 0.02 6.68
C VAL A 152 18.60 1.45 7.15
N PHE A 153 19.66 1.65 7.94
CA PHE A 153 20.09 2.98 8.37
C PHE A 153 20.48 3.87 7.19
N ASP A 154 21.23 3.34 6.23
CA ASP A 154 21.64 4.07 5.03
C ASP A 154 20.42 4.49 4.20
N ILE A 155 19.42 3.61 4.03
CA ILE A 155 18.17 3.95 3.33
C ILE A 155 17.43 5.09 4.05
N LEU A 156 17.28 4.99 5.38
CA LEU A 156 16.57 5.98 6.19
C LEU A 156 17.28 7.34 6.22
N THR A 157 18.60 7.37 6.08
CA THR A 157 19.39 8.61 6.13
C THR A 157 19.67 9.20 4.75
N ALA A 158 19.76 8.39 3.71
CA ALA A 158 19.86 8.84 2.32
C ALA A 158 18.60 9.60 1.87
N GLY A 159 17.41 9.13 2.27
CA GLY A 159 16.14 9.83 2.00
C GLY A 159 15.95 11.15 2.78
N GLY A 160 16.78 11.42 3.79
CA GLY A 160 16.72 12.66 4.60
C GLY A 160 17.57 13.82 4.07
N ALA A 161 18.45 13.58 3.09
CA ALA A 161 19.41 14.58 2.58
C ALA A 161 18.88 15.45 1.43
N GLY A 162 17.61 15.28 1.03
CA GLY A 162 16.99 16.04 -0.07
C GLY A 162 16.16 17.27 0.35
N GLY A 163 16.19 17.66 1.64
CA GLY A 163 15.32 18.72 2.17
C GLY A 163 15.98 19.60 3.21
N GLN A 164 17.00 20.38 2.81
CA GLN A 164 17.38 21.66 3.43
C GLN A 164 17.80 22.66 2.35
#